data_AF-A0A6J1WVB9-F1
#
_entry.id   AF-A0A6J1WVB9-F1
#
_cell.length_a   1.000
_cell.length_b   1.000
_cell.length_c   1.000
_cell.angle_alpha   90.00
_cell.angle_beta   90.00
_cell.angle_gamma   90.00
#
_symmetry.space_group_name_H-M   'P 1'
#
loop_
_entity.id
_entity.type
_entity.pdbx_description
1 polymer ?
#
loop_
_entity_poly.entity_id
_entity_poly.type
_entity_poly.pdbx_seq_one_letter_code
_entity_poly.pdbx_strand_id
1 'polypeptide(L)'
;LVSAVQAALSCLTGAVVCLWSCTRDFMRSSHYMSEAYAWFGAAYFFYDIWSMYMVHVQMHTGVDYFKSKLQRKLSKNGDAQLSSGDSAVAKRQTRPSFLAYCRHEPVILMHHLFIGGFGFLVIVYLRGDLGDCTFGFVYLMELSTPFVSLRGILSRLRLKASRAYLVNGLLMLATFFLCRVISLPYVCLMYSRVLGLSYFEAIKSLPTGCKVSICILLLPQLYWFYLMSAGALKMLVGA
;
A
#
# COMPACT_ATOMS: atom_id res chain seq x y z
N LEU A 1 -2.43 -3.56 12.76
CA LEU A 1 -3.47 -2.86 13.55
C LEU A 1 -3.46 -1.37 13.26
N VAL A 2 -2.30 -0.68 13.41
CA VAL A 2 -2.18 0.76 13.13
C VAL A 2 -2.66 1.13 11.72
N SER A 3 -2.28 0.36 10.70
CA SER A 3 -2.74 0.56 9.32
C SER A 3 -4.26 0.43 9.13
N ALA A 4 -4.93 -0.40 9.94
CA ALA A 4 -6.39 -0.52 9.87
C ALA A 4 -7.08 0.69 10.50
N VAL A 5 -6.52 1.26 11.57
CA VAL A 5 -7.01 2.50 12.20
C VAL A 5 -6.83 3.67 11.25
N GLN A 6 -5.64 3.80 10.63
CA GLN A 6 -5.42 4.83 9.64
C GLN A 6 -6.36 4.67 8.44
N ALA A 7 -6.54 3.46 7.92
CA ALA A 7 -7.48 3.22 6.83
C ALA A 7 -8.91 3.63 7.18
N ALA A 8 -9.37 3.34 8.41
CA ALA A 8 -10.70 3.76 8.87
C ALA A 8 -10.84 5.30 8.90
N LEU A 9 -9.83 6.00 9.43
CA LEU A 9 -9.79 7.46 9.44
C LEU A 9 -9.76 8.03 8.02
N SER A 10 -8.97 7.44 7.12
CA SER A 10 -8.93 7.78 5.70
C SER A 10 -10.29 7.67 5.06
N CYS A 11 -10.96 6.52 5.25
CA CYS A 11 -12.25 6.26 4.63
C CYS A 11 -13.33 7.19 5.18
N LEU A 12 -13.30 7.49 6.48
CA LEU A 12 -14.22 8.43 7.09
C LEU A 12 -14.03 9.83 6.50
N THR A 13 -12.80 10.32 6.43
CA THR A 13 -12.48 11.59 5.78
C THR A 13 -12.96 11.59 4.33
N GLY A 14 -12.62 10.55 3.56
CA GLY A 14 -13.01 10.42 2.16
C GLY A 14 -14.52 10.46 1.97
N ALA A 15 -15.28 9.74 2.81
CA ALA A 15 -16.73 9.73 2.78
C ALA A 15 -17.31 11.12 3.09
N VAL A 16 -16.85 11.78 4.16
CA VAL A 16 -17.34 13.12 4.52
C VAL A 16 -17.03 14.13 3.42
N VAL A 17 -15.79 14.14 2.93
CA VAL A 17 -15.35 15.06 1.87
C VAL A 17 -16.12 14.81 0.58
N CYS A 18 -16.33 13.56 0.17
CA CYS A 18 -17.12 13.24 -1.02
C CYS A 18 -18.59 13.67 -0.86
N LEU A 19 -19.23 13.33 0.26
CA LEU A 19 -20.63 13.68 0.51
C LEU A 19 -20.86 15.19 0.56
N TRP A 20 -19.85 15.96 0.99
CA TRP A 20 -19.95 17.41 1.08
C TRP A 20 -19.55 18.12 -0.23
N SER A 21 -18.40 17.77 -0.80
CA SER A 21 -17.82 18.49 -1.96
C SER A 21 -18.46 18.07 -3.27
N CYS A 22 -18.69 16.76 -3.48
CA CYS A 22 -19.16 16.26 -4.77
C CYS A 22 -20.59 16.69 -5.10
N THR A 23 -21.43 16.97 -4.09
CA THR A 23 -22.82 17.41 -4.29
C THR A 23 -22.95 18.91 -4.55
N ARG A 24 -21.89 19.69 -4.30
CA ARG A 24 -21.89 21.16 -4.44
C ARG A 24 -21.25 21.58 -5.74
N ASP A 25 -19.93 21.42 -5.82
CA ASP A 25 -19.14 21.71 -7.00
C ASP A 25 -17.94 20.77 -6.99
N PHE A 26 -17.94 19.82 -7.94
CA PHE A 26 -16.89 18.82 -8.11
C PHE A 26 -15.49 19.45 -8.25
N MET A 27 -15.39 20.60 -8.92
CA MET A 27 -14.12 21.26 -9.27
C MET A 27 -13.66 22.23 -8.19
N ARG A 28 -14.57 22.94 -7.54
CA ARG A 28 -14.22 24.11 -6.71
C ARG A 28 -14.51 23.94 -5.22
N SER A 29 -15.33 22.97 -4.82
CA SER A 29 -15.63 22.81 -3.39
C SER A 29 -14.43 22.24 -2.64
N SER A 30 -14.20 22.77 -1.43
CA SER A 30 -13.21 22.29 -0.47
C SER A 30 -13.73 22.12 0.94
N HIS A 31 -13.20 21.12 1.65
CA HIS A 31 -13.60 20.77 3.00
C HIS A 31 -12.36 20.62 3.89
N TYR A 32 -12.33 21.32 5.02
CA TYR A 32 -11.17 21.40 5.92
C TYR A 32 -10.63 20.02 6.36
N MET A 33 -11.49 19.01 6.47
CA MET A 33 -11.06 17.65 6.84
C MET A 33 -10.07 17.05 5.84
N SER A 34 -10.11 17.45 4.57
CA SER A 34 -9.16 16.98 3.56
C SER A 34 -7.73 17.40 3.91
N GLU A 35 -7.51 18.69 4.17
CA GLU A 35 -6.20 19.20 4.56
C GLU A 35 -5.75 18.67 5.93
N ALA A 36 -6.65 18.69 6.92
CA ALA A 36 -6.35 18.17 8.26
C ALA A 36 -5.91 16.70 8.21
N TYR A 37 -6.59 15.89 7.41
CA TYR A 37 -6.24 14.49 7.22
C TYR A 37 -4.97 14.33 6.39
N ALA A 38 -4.66 15.21 5.43
CA ALA A 38 -3.41 15.15 4.67
C ALA A 38 -2.18 15.25 5.59
N TRP A 39 -2.20 16.14 6.59
CA TRP A 39 -1.14 16.23 7.61
C TRP A 39 -0.99 14.96 8.43
N PHE A 40 -2.11 14.42 8.93
CA PHE A 40 -2.12 13.15 9.65
C PHE A 40 -1.62 11.99 8.78
N GLY A 41 -2.13 11.90 7.55
CA GLY A 41 -1.81 10.87 6.58
C GLY A 41 -0.34 10.87 6.20
N ALA A 42 0.23 12.05 5.92
CA ALA A 42 1.66 12.19 5.63
C ALA A 42 2.53 11.62 6.74
N ALA A 43 2.28 12.02 7.99
CA ALA A 43 3.00 11.51 9.16
C ALA A 43 2.86 9.97 9.28
N TYR A 44 1.66 9.43 9.03
CA TYR A 44 1.44 7.99 9.01
C TYR A 44 2.23 7.29 7.90
N PHE A 45 2.28 7.83 6.67
CA PHE A 45 3.03 7.21 5.56
C PHE A 45 4.53 7.11 5.88
N PHE A 46 5.11 8.11 6.56
CA PHE A 46 6.50 8.02 7.05
C PHE A 46 6.66 6.97 8.14
N TYR A 47 5.71 6.91 9.10
CA TYR A 47 5.66 5.84 10.10
C TYR A 47 5.59 4.46 9.44
N ASP A 48 4.80 4.30 8.39
CA ASP A 48 4.59 3.00 7.74
C ASP A 48 5.86 2.52 7.03
N ILE A 49 6.58 3.42 6.35
CA ILE A 49 7.90 3.12 5.76
C ILE A 49 8.86 2.60 6.84
N TRP A 50 8.90 3.26 8.00
CA TRP A 50 9.72 2.82 9.13
C TRP A 50 9.27 1.45 9.66
N SER A 51 7.96 1.25 9.77
CA SER A 51 7.36 0.00 10.25
C SER A 51 7.72 -1.18 9.33
N MET A 52 7.61 -0.99 8.02
CA MET A 52 7.97 -1.98 7.00
C MET A 52 9.47 -2.29 7.02
N TYR A 53 10.32 -1.28 7.20
CA TYR A 53 11.75 -1.47 7.36
C TYR A 53 12.08 -2.31 8.62
N MET A 54 11.45 -2.03 9.75
CA MET A 54 11.65 -2.81 10.98
C MET A 54 11.22 -4.28 10.81
N VAL A 55 10.10 -4.53 10.13
CA VAL A 55 9.66 -5.89 9.81
C VAL A 55 10.67 -6.59 8.90
N HIS A 56 11.20 -5.90 7.89
CA HIS A 56 12.24 -6.44 7.01
C HIS A 56 13.50 -6.83 7.80
N VAL A 57 13.98 -5.94 8.68
CA VAL A 57 15.14 -6.21 9.55
C VAL A 57 14.92 -7.45 10.43
N GLN A 58 13.74 -7.55 11.06
CA GLN A 58 13.40 -8.69 11.92
C GLN A 58 13.33 -10.00 11.13
N MET A 59 12.71 -9.98 9.95
CA MET A 59 12.59 -11.17 9.09
C MET A 59 13.97 -11.67 8.63
N HIS A 60 14.83 -10.78 8.14
CA HIS A 60 16.18 -11.15 7.71
C HIS A 60 17.04 -11.64 8.87
N THR A 61 17.02 -10.95 10.01
CA THR A 61 17.79 -11.35 11.20
C THR A 61 17.36 -12.74 11.69
N GLY A 62 16.06 -13.04 11.68
CA GLY A 62 15.51 -14.35 12.06
C GLY A 62 15.93 -15.48 11.11
N VAL A 63 15.94 -15.22 9.79
CA VAL A 63 16.42 -16.15 8.78
C VAL A 63 17.91 -16.42 8.94
N ASP A 64 18.73 -15.38 9.12
CA ASP A 64 20.17 -15.51 9.32
C ASP A 64 20.49 -16.29 10.62
N TYR A 65 19.73 -16.04 11.68
CA TYR A 65 19.81 -16.81 12.91
C TYR A 65 19.50 -18.29 12.68
N PHE A 66 18.41 -18.61 11.99
CA PHE A 66 18.05 -20.01 11.70
C PHE A 66 19.10 -20.70 10.82
N LYS A 67 19.58 -20.01 9.78
CA LYS A 67 20.62 -20.52 8.87
C LYS A 67 21.92 -20.82 9.61
N SER A 68 22.38 -19.92 10.48
CA SER A 68 23.58 -20.13 11.31
C SER A 68 23.41 -21.27 12.32
N LYS A 69 22.21 -21.47 12.88
CA LYS A 69 21.91 -22.59 13.77
C LYS A 69 21.90 -23.93 13.03
N LEU A 70 21.35 -23.97 11.81
CA LEU A 70 21.36 -25.16 10.97
C LEU A 70 22.79 -25.52 10.53
N GLN A 71 23.58 -24.53 10.10
CA GLN A 71 24.97 -24.74 9.71
C GLN A 71 25.83 -25.28 10.86
N ARG A 72 25.63 -24.77 12.09
CA ARG A 72 26.29 -25.34 13.29
C ARG A 72 25.85 -26.76 13.59
N LYS A 73 24.57 -27.11 13.39
CA LYS A 73 24.09 -28.50 13.55
C LYS A 73 24.68 -29.44 12.49
N LEU A 74 24.77 -28.99 11.23
CA LEU A 74 25.35 -29.76 10.14
C LEU A 74 26.86 -30.00 10.33
N SER A 75 27.63 -28.97 10.74
CA SER A 75 29.05 -29.16 11.07
C SER A 75 29.25 -30.06 12.30
N LYS A 76 28.40 -29.96 13.33
CA LYS A 76 28.43 -30.89 14.47
C LYS A 76 28.13 -32.35 14.12
N ASN A 77 27.37 -32.60 13.05
CA ASN A 77 27.06 -33.96 12.59
C ASN A 77 28.02 -34.44 11.47
N GLY A 78 28.86 -33.55 10.92
CA GLY A 78 29.80 -33.84 9.83
C GLY A 78 31.24 -34.09 10.28
N ASP A 79 31.62 -33.62 11.47
CA ASP A 79 33.02 -33.67 11.92
C ASP A 79 33.23 -34.67 13.06
N ALA A 80 33.26 -35.96 12.72
CA ALA A 80 34.24 -36.84 13.31
C ALA A 80 35.54 -36.65 12.52
N GLN A 81 36.57 -36.13 13.20
CA GLN A 81 37.99 -36.05 12.86
C GLN A 81 38.58 -34.70 12.37
N LEU A 82 39.51 -34.23 13.23
CA LEU A 82 40.72 -33.42 13.03
C LEU A 82 40.65 -31.88 13.03
N SER A 83 41.29 -31.37 14.08
CA SER A 83 41.66 -29.99 14.41
C SER A 83 42.68 -29.38 13.44
N SER A 84 42.47 -28.11 13.09
CA SER A 84 43.53 -27.10 13.07
C SER A 84 42.91 -25.70 13.18
N GLY A 85 43.55 -24.86 14.00
CA GLY A 85 43.07 -23.55 14.36
C GLY A 85 43.09 -22.59 13.17
N ASP A 86 41.95 -21.96 12.94
CA ASP A 86 41.90 -20.58 12.49
C ASP A 86 40.76 -19.91 13.24
N SER A 87 41.07 -18.73 13.76
CA SER A 87 40.18 -17.92 14.58
C SER A 87 38.82 -17.81 13.91
N ALA A 88 37.81 -18.46 14.50
CA ALA A 88 36.41 -18.26 14.16
C ALA A 88 36.06 -16.81 14.46
N VAL A 89 36.32 -15.93 13.49
CA VAL A 89 35.73 -14.60 13.42
C VAL A 89 34.23 -14.84 13.47
N ALA A 90 33.65 -14.65 14.65
CA ALA A 90 32.22 -14.62 14.84
C ALA A 90 31.70 -13.61 13.82
N LYS A 91 31.10 -14.09 12.72
CA LYS A 91 30.46 -13.25 11.70
C LYS A 91 29.47 -12.37 12.46
N ARG A 92 29.85 -11.13 12.71
CA ARG A 92 29.03 -10.10 13.32
C ARG A 92 27.74 -10.08 12.49
N GLN A 93 26.61 -10.42 13.11
CA GLN A 93 25.30 -10.33 12.47
C GLN A 93 25.11 -8.87 12.03
N THR A 94 25.41 -8.58 10.77
CA THR A 94 25.23 -7.23 10.22
C THR A 94 23.75 -7.06 9.96
N ARG A 95 23.11 -6.19 10.77
CA ARG A 95 21.74 -5.76 10.52
C ARG A 95 21.63 -5.27 9.07
N PRO A 96 20.60 -5.68 8.31
CA PRO A 96 20.44 -5.25 6.93
C PRO A 96 20.33 -3.72 6.87
N SER A 97 21.17 -3.11 6.03
CA SER A 97 21.17 -1.66 5.81
C SER A 97 19.85 -1.21 5.20
N PHE A 98 19.41 0.00 5.54
CA PHE A 98 18.23 0.62 4.93
C PHE A 98 18.32 0.67 3.39
N LEU A 99 19.53 0.87 2.84
CA LEU A 99 19.74 0.87 1.39
C LEU A 99 19.45 -0.51 0.76
N ALA A 100 19.71 -1.59 1.49
CA ALA A 100 19.37 -2.94 1.04
C ALA A 100 17.84 -3.15 1.04
N TYR A 101 17.15 -2.62 2.05
CA TYR A 101 15.69 -2.62 2.11
C TYR A 101 15.07 -1.85 0.93
N CYS A 102 15.58 -0.65 0.62
CA CYS A 102 15.09 0.15 -0.51
C CYS A 102 15.16 -0.59 -1.86
N ARG A 103 16.13 -1.50 -2.02
CA ARG A 103 16.28 -2.33 -3.23
C ARG A 103 15.40 -3.56 -3.23
N HIS A 104 14.95 -4.04 -2.07
CA HIS A 104 14.15 -5.27 -1.96
C HIS A 104 12.69 -5.03 -2.37
N GLU A 105 12.07 -3.95 -1.90
CA GLU A 105 10.65 -3.64 -2.18
C GLU A 105 10.48 -2.19 -2.72
N PRO A 106 11.05 -1.86 -3.90
CA PRO A 106 11.09 -0.48 -4.37
C PRO A 106 9.70 0.09 -4.73
N VAL A 107 8.78 -0.75 -5.24
CA VAL A 107 7.46 -0.30 -5.72
C VAL A 107 6.60 0.22 -4.57
N ILE A 108 6.53 -0.53 -3.46
CA ILE A 108 5.71 -0.13 -2.31
C ILE A 108 6.32 1.06 -1.58
N LEU A 109 7.66 1.12 -1.48
CA LEU A 109 8.37 2.26 -0.89
C LEU A 109 8.13 3.54 -1.69
N MET A 110 8.30 3.50 -3.01
CA MET A 110 8.04 4.64 -3.88
C MET A 110 6.58 5.07 -3.84
N HIS A 111 5.65 4.12 -3.76
CA HIS A 111 4.22 4.41 -3.58
C HIS A 111 3.95 5.20 -2.30
N HIS A 112 4.53 4.79 -1.16
CA HIS A 112 4.33 5.47 0.12
C HIS A 112 5.02 6.85 0.16
N LEU A 113 6.22 6.97 -0.42
CA LEU A 113 6.92 8.26 -0.54
C LEU A 113 6.17 9.23 -1.46
N PHE A 114 5.63 8.74 -2.58
CA PHE A 114 4.85 9.56 -3.50
C PHE A 114 3.55 10.04 -2.87
N ILE A 115 2.78 9.14 -2.23
CA ILE A 115 1.51 9.53 -1.60
C ILE A 115 1.76 10.43 -0.38
N GLY A 116 2.64 10.01 0.53
CA GLY A 116 2.91 10.74 1.77
C GLY A 116 3.66 12.05 1.58
N GLY A 117 4.50 12.16 0.55
CA GLY A 117 5.28 13.37 0.26
C GLY A 117 4.64 14.24 -0.81
N PHE A 118 4.57 13.74 -2.05
CA PHE A 118 4.03 14.52 -3.18
C PHE A 118 2.52 14.73 -3.05
N GLY A 119 1.75 13.70 -2.68
CA GLY A 119 0.31 13.83 -2.44
C GLY A 119 0.00 14.86 -1.36
N PHE A 120 0.77 14.87 -0.27
CA PHE A 120 0.69 15.89 0.77
C PHE A 120 0.94 17.31 0.24
N LEU A 121 2.03 17.51 -0.50
CA LEU A 121 2.37 18.81 -1.10
C LEU A 121 1.26 19.32 -2.04
N VAL A 122 0.64 18.40 -2.79
CA VAL A 122 -0.48 18.76 -3.68
C VAL A 122 -1.68 19.27 -2.88
N ILE A 123 -2.04 18.59 -1.79
CA ILE A 123 -3.25 18.90 -1.03
C ILE A 123 -3.11 20.20 -0.24
N VAL A 124 -1.94 20.43 0.37
CA VAL A 124 -1.70 21.59 1.24
C VAL A 124 -1.26 22.84 0.47
N TYR A 125 -0.53 22.69 -0.65
CA TYR A 125 0.06 23.84 -1.32
C TYR A 125 -0.36 23.99 -2.79
N LEU A 126 -0.26 22.94 -3.60
CA LEU A 126 -0.37 23.11 -5.06
C LEU A 126 -1.80 23.25 -5.58
N ARG A 127 -2.81 22.70 -4.88
CA ARG A 127 -4.19 22.74 -5.39
C ARG A 127 -4.96 24.03 -5.06
N GLY A 128 -4.49 24.82 -4.10
CA GLY A 128 -5.14 26.06 -3.66
C GLY A 128 -6.61 25.90 -3.23
N ASP A 129 -6.91 24.89 -2.39
CA ASP A 129 -8.26 24.60 -1.86
C ASP A 129 -9.37 24.32 -2.88
N LEU A 130 -9.02 23.69 -4.00
CA LEU A 130 -10.00 23.27 -5.01
C LEU A 130 -10.01 21.73 -5.20
N GLY A 131 -11.13 21.22 -5.69
CA GLY A 131 -11.25 19.84 -6.19
C GLY A 131 -11.28 18.74 -5.12
N ASP A 132 -11.76 19.03 -3.91
CA ASP A 132 -11.74 18.05 -2.81
C ASP A 132 -12.56 16.79 -3.05
N CYS A 133 -13.58 16.87 -3.92
CA CYS A 133 -14.32 15.68 -4.32
C CYS A 133 -13.38 14.58 -4.86
N THR A 134 -12.40 14.96 -5.69
CA THR A 134 -11.41 14.02 -6.25
C THR A 134 -10.52 13.41 -5.17
N PHE A 135 -10.01 14.22 -4.23
CA PHE A 135 -9.18 13.73 -3.13
C PHE A 135 -9.97 12.86 -2.14
N GLY A 136 -11.27 13.12 -1.96
CA GLY A 136 -12.16 12.25 -1.20
C GLY A 136 -12.17 10.82 -1.74
N PHE A 137 -12.26 10.64 -3.07
CA PHE A 137 -12.15 9.31 -3.69
C PHE A 137 -10.76 8.68 -3.51
N VAL A 138 -9.70 9.48 -3.52
CA VAL A 138 -8.33 8.99 -3.22
C VAL A 138 -8.26 8.47 -1.79
N TYR A 139 -8.87 9.15 -0.81
CA TYR A 139 -8.90 8.66 0.57
C TYR A 139 -9.71 7.38 0.76
N LEU A 140 -10.80 7.20 -0.01
CA LEU A 140 -11.62 5.98 -0.01
C LEU A 140 -10.86 4.76 -0.54
N MET A 141 -9.73 4.94 -1.25
CA MET A 141 -8.87 3.84 -1.70
C MET A 141 -8.35 2.99 -0.52
N GLU A 142 -8.22 3.58 0.67
CA GLU A 142 -7.76 2.86 1.86
C GLU A 142 -8.77 1.86 2.41
N LEU A 143 -10.01 1.80 1.90
CA LEU A 143 -11.03 0.85 2.40
C LEU A 143 -10.62 -0.61 2.24
N SER A 144 -9.78 -0.93 1.26
CA SER A 144 -9.26 -2.29 1.07
C SER A 144 -8.15 -2.66 2.06
N THR A 145 -7.46 -1.69 2.65
CA THR A 145 -6.25 -1.88 3.49
C THR A 145 -6.48 -2.73 4.73
N PRO A 146 -7.61 -2.63 5.46
CA PRO A 146 -7.93 -3.54 6.55
C PRO A 146 -7.99 -5.00 6.12
N PHE A 147 -8.58 -5.30 4.95
CA PHE A 147 -8.72 -6.65 4.43
C PHE A 147 -7.37 -7.21 3.94
N VAL A 148 -6.54 -6.38 3.31
CA VAL A 148 -5.15 -6.74 2.93
C VAL A 148 -4.33 -7.07 4.17
N SER A 149 -4.40 -6.23 5.20
CA SER A 149 -3.69 -6.43 6.46
C SER A 149 -4.16 -7.69 7.19
N LEU A 150 -5.47 -7.90 7.27
CA LEU A 150 -6.07 -9.08 7.91
C LEU A 150 -5.67 -10.37 7.18
N ARG A 151 -5.63 -10.36 5.84
CA ARG A 151 -5.14 -11.50 5.04
C ARG A 151 -3.69 -11.85 5.41
N GLY A 152 -2.83 -10.82 5.54
CA GLY A 152 -1.45 -10.97 5.98
C GLY A 152 -1.34 -11.61 7.37
N ILE A 153 -2.12 -11.13 8.34
CA ILE A 153 -2.15 -11.66 9.71
C ILE A 153 -2.61 -13.14 9.72
N LEU A 154 -3.74 -13.44 9.08
CA LEU A 154 -4.27 -14.82 9.01
C LEU A 154 -3.26 -15.78 8.34
N SER A 155 -2.54 -15.32 7.32
CA SER A 155 -1.46 -16.07 6.67
C SER A 155 -0.32 -16.38 7.64
N ARG A 156 0.10 -15.40 8.47
CA ARG A 156 1.16 -15.56 9.48
C ARG A 156 0.73 -16.47 10.64
N LEU A 157 -0.54 -16.46 11.00
CA LEU A 157 -1.14 -17.36 11.99
C LEU A 157 -1.39 -18.78 11.46
N ARG A 158 -0.98 -19.08 10.21
CA ARG A 158 -1.20 -20.37 9.53
C ARG A 158 -2.67 -20.76 9.36
N LEU A 159 -3.58 -19.79 9.35
CA LEU A 159 -5.02 -20.00 9.20
C LEU A 159 -5.51 -19.95 7.75
N LYS A 160 -4.67 -20.34 6.78
CA LYS A 160 -4.99 -20.26 5.34
C LYS A 160 -6.15 -21.17 4.91
N ALA A 161 -6.39 -22.26 5.62
CA ALA A 161 -7.51 -23.17 5.35
C ALA A 161 -8.84 -22.73 5.98
N SER A 162 -8.85 -21.64 6.77
CA SER A 162 -10.06 -21.18 7.45
C SER A 162 -11.03 -20.51 6.48
N ARG A 163 -12.34 -20.63 6.76
CA ARG A 163 -13.39 -19.85 6.06
C ARG A 163 -13.15 -18.35 6.18
N ALA A 164 -12.64 -17.89 7.33
CA ALA A 164 -12.29 -16.49 7.55
C ALA A 164 -11.24 -15.98 6.56
N TYR A 165 -10.23 -16.79 6.24
CA TYR A 165 -9.21 -16.44 5.23
C TYR A 165 -9.81 -16.31 3.82
N LEU A 166 -10.74 -17.20 3.46
CA LEU A 166 -11.45 -17.14 2.18
C LEU A 166 -12.36 -15.90 2.09
N VAL A 167 -13.26 -15.72 3.06
CA VAL A 167 -14.20 -14.59 3.09
C VAL A 167 -13.46 -13.26 3.08
N ASN A 168 -12.42 -13.10 3.91
CA ASN A 168 -11.59 -11.90 3.90
C ASN A 168 -10.90 -11.70 2.54
N GLY A 169 -10.47 -12.78 1.88
CA GLY A 169 -9.88 -12.70 0.54
C GLY A 169 -10.85 -12.18 -0.52
N LEU A 170 -12.12 -12.62 -0.47
CA LEU A 170 -13.17 -12.13 -1.36
C LEU A 170 -13.53 -10.66 -1.08
N LEU A 171 -13.67 -10.28 0.20
CA LEU A 171 -13.90 -8.89 0.61
C LEU A 171 -12.73 -7.98 0.20
N MET A 172 -11.49 -8.44 0.36
CA MET A 172 -10.30 -7.75 -0.12
C MET A 172 -10.37 -7.53 -1.64
N LEU A 173 -10.72 -8.55 -2.42
CA LEU A 173 -10.80 -8.43 -3.89
C LEU A 173 -11.90 -7.44 -4.32
N ALA A 174 -13.08 -7.55 -3.73
CA ALA A 174 -14.22 -6.69 -4.05
C ALA A 174 -13.93 -5.22 -3.71
N THR A 175 -13.45 -4.95 -2.50
CA THR A 175 -13.14 -3.58 -2.06
C THR A 175 -11.97 -2.99 -2.84
N PHE A 176 -10.94 -3.78 -3.15
CA PHE A 176 -9.82 -3.30 -3.96
C PHE A 176 -10.26 -2.94 -5.38
N PHE A 177 -11.12 -3.76 -6.00
CA PHE A 177 -11.67 -3.46 -7.32
C PHE A 177 -12.49 -2.16 -7.32
N LEU A 178 -13.46 -2.04 -6.41
CA LEU A 178 -14.37 -0.89 -6.37
C LEU A 178 -13.65 0.39 -5.98
N CYS A 179 -12.89 0.36 -4.89
CA CYS A 179 -12.31 1.56 -4.28
C CYS A 179 -10.98 1.97 -4.90
N ARG A 180 -10.23 1.07 -5.57
CA ARG A 180 -8.92 1.41 -6.16
C ARG A 180 -8.87 1.31 -7.68
N VAL A 181 -9.53 0.33 -8.28
CA VAL A 181 -9.48 0.12 -9.74
C VAL A 181 -10.53 0.95 -10.46
N ILE A 182 -11.78 0.94 -10.01
CA ILE A 182 -12.89 1.67 -10.64
C ILE A 182 -12.94 3.13 -10.24
N SER A 183 -12.57 3.46 -9.00
CA SER A 183 -12.75 4.81 -8.44
C SER A 183 -12.08 5.90 -9.28
N LEU A 184 -10.82 5.75 -9.68
CA LEU A 184 -10.09 6.76 -10.46
C LEU A 184 -10.70 6.96 -11.87
N PRO A 185 -10.96 5.91 -12.68
CA PRO A 185 -11.72 6.05 -13.93
C PRO A 185 -13.08 6.73 -13.73
N TYR A 186 -13.80 6.41 -12.65
CA TYR A 186 -15.08 7.02 -12.34
C TYR A 186 -14.96 8.52 -12.06
N VAL A 187 -13.93 8.95 -11.32
CA VAL A 187 -13.64 10.37 -11.10
C VAL A 187 -13.33 11.08 -12.42
N CYS A 188 -12.55 10.47 -13.31
CA CYS A 188 -12.31 11.02 -14.65
C CYS A 188 -13.61 11.15 -15.48
N LEU A 189 -14.54 10.21 -15.30
CA LEU A 189 -15.86 10.27 -15.95
C LEU A 189 -16.73 11.39 -15.36
N MET A 190 -16.68 11.63 -14.05
CA MET A 190 -17.34 12.77 -13.43
C MET A 190 -16.78 14.09 -13.99
N TYR A 191 -15.45 14.19 -14.07
CA TYR A 191 -14.78 15.35 -14.66
C TYR A 191 -15.20 15.59 -16.12
N SER A 192 -15.29 14.53 -16.94
CA SER A 192 -15.72 14.67 -18.34
C SER A 192 -17.15 15.19 -18.44
N ARG A 193 -18.05 14.73 -17.56
CA ARG A 193 -19.44 15.20 -17.49
C ARG A 193 -19.55 16.66 -17.09
N VAL A 194 -18.72 17.11 -16.14
CA VAL A 194 -18.69 18.52 -15.70
C VAL A 194 -18.23 19.44 -16.84
N LEU A 195 -17.27 19.00 -17.65
CA LEU A 195 -16.81 19.77 -18.81
C LEU A 195 -17.67 19.63 -20.06
N GLY A 196 -18.61 18.67 -20.10
CA GLY A 196 -19.38 18.33 -21.30
C GLY A 196 -18.53 17.76 -22.45
N LEU A 197 -17.35 17.20 -22.15
CA LEU A 197 -16.43 16.63 -23.13
C LEU A 197 -16.55 15.10 -23.18
N SER A 198 -16.10 14.50 -24.28
CA SER A 198 -15.91 13.06 -24.33
C SER A 198 -14.84 12.62 -23.31
N TYR A 199 -14.94 11.38 -22.81
CA TYR A 199 -14.05 10.88 -21.75
C TYR A 199 -12.56 11.04 -22.09
N PHE A 200 -12.17 10.71 -23.31
CA PHE A 200 -10.77 10.80 -23.76
C PHE A 200 -10.30 12.25 -23.94
N GLU A 201 -11.17 13.15 -24.40
CA GLU A 201 -10.84 14.57 -24.52
C GLU A 201 -10.70 15.23 -23.15
N ALA A 202 -11.56 14.86 -22.19
CA ALA A 202 -11.43 15.30 -20.82
C ALA A 202 -10.11 14.84 -20.19
N ILE A 203 -9.69 13.59 -20.41
CA ILE A 203 -8.37 13.15 -19.92
C ILE A 203 -7.24 13.93 -20.60
N LYS A 204 -7.34 14.19 -21.91
CA LYS A 204 -6.32 14.98 -22.62
C LYS A 204 -6.21 16.42 -22.10
N SER A 205 -7.34 17.03 -21.73
CA SER A 205 -7.41 18.39 -21.21
C SER A 205 -6.81 18.54 -19.81
N LEU A 206 -6.67 17.45 -19.04
CA LEU A 206 -6.01 17.50 -17.73
C LEU A 206 -4.56 17.99 -17.85
N PRO A 207 -4.07 18.78 -16.86
CA PRO A 207 -2.67 19.13 -16.76
C PRO A 207 -1.77 17.90 -16.73
N THR A 208 -0.56 18.00 -17.29
CA THR A 208 0.39 16.87 -17.36
C THR A 208 0.69 16.28 -15.98
N GLY A 209 0.82 17.11 -14.94
CA GLY A 209 1.02 16.63 -13.57
C GLY A 209 -0.13 15.77 -13.05
N CYS A 210 -1.38 16.11 -13.37
CA CYS A 210 -2.55 15.30 -12.99
C CYS A 210 -2.56 13.96 -13.73
N LYS A 211 -2.28 13.96 -15.04
CA LYS A 211 -2.20 12.74 -15.85
C LYS A 211 -1.14 11.78 -15.31
N VAL A 212 0.06 12.29 -15.03
CA VAL A 212 1.17 11.51 -14.46
C VAL A 212 0.79 10.96 -13.08
N SER A 213 0.19 11.79 -12.22
CA SER A 213 -0.23 11.36 -10.87
C SER A 213 -1.29 10.26 -10.91
N ILE A 214 -2.30 10.37 -11.77
CA ILE A 214 -3.32 9.34 -11.96
C ILE A 214 -2.68 8.03 -12.42
N CYS A 215 -1.73 8.07 -13.38
CA CYS A 215 -1.02 6.88 -13.83
C CYS A 215 -0.18 6.23 -12.71
N ILE A 216 0.58 7.04 -11.95
CA ILE A 216 1.39 6.55 -10.82
C ILE A 216 0.51 5.92 -9.73
N LEU A 217 -0.69 6.48 -9.50
CA LEU A 217 -1.64 5.94 -8.54
C LEU A 217 -2.35 4.68 -9.03
N LEU A 218 -2.70 4.59 -10.33
CA LEU A 218 -3.52 3.51 -10.88
C LEU A 218 -2.73 2.27 -11.30
N LEU A 219 -1.57 2.44 -11.95
CA LEU A 219 -0.82 1.32 -12.53
C LEU A 219 -0.39 0.27 -11.49
N PRO A 220 0.15 0.65 -10.31
CA PRO A 220 0.45 -0.33 -9.26
C PRO A 220 -0.80 -1.07 -8.77
N GLN A 221 -1.95 -0.40 -8.71
CA GLN A 221 -3.21 -1.03 -8.27
C GLN A 221 -3.68 -2.06 -9.28
N LEU A 222 -3.60 -1.76 -10.59
CA LEU A 222 -3.92 -2.74 -11.63
C LEU A 222 -3.01 -3.98 -11.54
N TYR A 223 -1.71 -3.76 -11.34
CA TYR A 223 -0.74 -4.84 -11.15
C TYR A 223 -1.08 -5.71 -9.93
N TRP A 224 -1.31 -5.10 -8.77
CA TRP A 224 -1.67 -5.83 -7.56
C TRP A 224 -3.03 -6.52 -7.68
N PHE A 225 -4.00 -5.88 -8.30
CA PHE A 225 -5.32 -6.47 -8.55
C PHE A 225 -5.22 -7.72 -9.43
N TYR A 226 -4.39 -7.68 -10.47
CA TYR A 226 -4.07 -8.86 -11.28
C TYR A 226 -3.46 -9.98 -10.43
N LEU A 227 -2.45 -9.69 -9.61
CA LEU A 227 -1.82 -10.69 -8.73
C LEU A 227 -2.81 -11.31 -7.73
N MET A 228 -3.65 -10.49 -7.12
CA MET A 228 -4.67 -10.94 -6.17
C MET A 228 -5.74 -11.80 -6.84
N SER A 229 -6.20 -11.40 -8.03
CA SER A 229 -7.17 -12.14 -8.83
C SER A 229 -6.61 -13.50 -9.27
N ALA A 230 -5.36 -13.53 -9.76
CA ALA A 230 -4.69 -14.77 -10.12
C ALA A 230 -4.50 -15.70 -8.90
N GLY A 231 -4.16 -15.13 -7.74
CA GLY A 231 -4.07 -15.88 -6.49
C GLY A 231 -5.41 -16.44 -6.02
N ALA A 232 -6.50 -15.67 -6.15
CA ALA A 232 -7.85 -16.12 -5.82
C ALA A 232 -8.32 -17.23 -6.77
N LEU A 233 -8.08 -17.10 -8.07
CA LEU A 233 -8.44 -18.12 -9.06
C LEU A 233 -7.73 -19.44 -8.79
N LYS A 234 -6.43 -19.41 -8.47
CA LYS A 234 -5.68 -20.62 -8.08
C LYS A 234 -6.27 -21.31 -6.86
N MET A 235 -6.75 -20.54 -5.89
CA MET A 235 -7.39 -21.08 -4.69
C MET A 235 -8.79 -21.67 -4.96
N LEU A 236 -9.54 -21.11 -5.92
CA LEU A 236 -10.91 -21.55 -6.23
C LEU A 236 -10.95 -22.72 -7.21
N VAL A 237 -9.99 -22.80 -8.12
CA VAL A 237 -9.88 -23.87 -9.12
C VAL A 237 -9.05 -25.06 -8.59
N GLY A 238 -8.14 -24.80 -7.65
CA GLY A 238 -7.33 -25.82 -6.99
C GLY A 238 -7.87 -26.35 -5.67
N ALA A 239 -9.07 -25.93 -5.26
CA ALA A 239 -9.82 -26.43 -4.11
C ALA A 239 -11.04 -27.22 -4.59
#